data_AF-A0A9X4BHJ9-F1
#
_entry.id   AF-A0A9X4BHJ9-F1
#
_cell.length_a   1.000
_cell.length_b   1.000
_cell.length_c   1.000
_cell.angle_alpha   90.00
_cell.angle_beta   90.00
_cell.angle_gamma   90.00
#
_symmetry.space_group_name_H-M   'P 1'
#
loop_
_entity.id
_entity.type
_entity.pdbx_description
1 polymer ?
#
loop_
_entity_poly.entity_id
_entity_poly.type
_entity_poly.pdbx_seq_one_letter_code
_entity_poly.pdbx_strand_id
1 'polypeptide(L)'
;MSKPLLLAARISGLLLAGLAAAAVADTGEIAAAREHEASLAAELRASAEPRDWALAADVSGSDNAFPADRADLLAKAAAAAPDDAFVQWLALSNLKAPDAARPDPADRARRLAQSDPGNAAAWMPSLGLAVEARDAARIDATLGRMAAAARFDEHFADYLVAWLDIYARRADRIGESEALVQAMGRAAAFSLPAYKPAMDACDPAKHDDDTDARRDACERLGRLMSAGDVIVTQVLGHALLRKLDRATADDEERERLLRWLTKSAGAIVDEERVLDDMRRTMADWRETGNEAEVFRRRLLRMGGELTPPPGWDWREKKR
;
A
#
# COMPACT_ATOMS: atom_id res chain seq x y z
N MET A 1 -1.80 9.66 -21.15
CA MET A 1 -1.43 8.60 -20.20
C MET A 1 -1.05 7.36 -20.98
N SER A 2 0.21 6.95 -20.92
CA SER A 2 0.77 5.87 -21.73
C SER A 2 0.38 4.48 -21.15
N LYS A 3 0.33 3.46 -22.02
CA LYS A 3 -0.01 2.06 -21.71
C LYS A 3 0.84 1.35 -20.61
N PRO A 4 2.05 1.77 -20.18
CA PRO A 4 2.82 0.99 -19.19
C PRO A 4 2.29 1.07 -17.75
N LEU A 5 1.53 2.11 -17.37
CA LEU A 5 0.94 2.24 -16.03
C LEU A 5 -0.17 1.21 -15.76
N LEU A 6 -0.93 0.82 -16.79
CA LEU A 6 -1.97 -0.22 -16.71
C LEU A 6 -1.40 -1.64 -16.52
N LEU A 7 -0.12 -1.85 -16.87
CA LEU A 7 0.51 -3.17 -16.80
C LEU A 7 1.18 -3.42 -15.44
N ALA A 8 1.65 -2.38 -14.75
CA ALA A 8 2.15 -2.50 -13.38
C ALA A 8 1.02 -2.80 -12.38
N ALA A 9 -0.14 -2.15 -12.54
CA ALA A 9 -1.33 -2.41 -11.70
C ALA A 9 -1.91 -3.83 -11.89
N ARG A 10 -1.71 -4.46 -13.05
CA ARG A 10 -2.14 -5.84 -13.28
C ARG A 10 -1.20 -6.89 -12.68
N ILE A 11 0.09 -6.61 -12.55
CA ILE A 11 1.08 -7.61 -12.10
C ILE A 11 1.05 -7.80 -10.57
N SER A 12 0.89 -6.72 -9.78
CA SER A 12 0.76 -6.86 -8.31
C SER A 12 -0.57 -7.49 -7.90
N GLY A 13 -1.66 -7.23 -8.65
CA GLY A 13 -2.95 -7.87 -8.40
C GLY A 13 -2.99 -9.37 -8.77
N LEU A 14 -2.20 -9.80 -9.76
CA LEU A 14 -2.23 -11.19 -10.25
C LEU A 14 -1.59 -12.21 -9.29
N LEU A 15 -0.77 -11.77 -8.35
CA LEU A 15 -0.12 -12.64 -7.35
C LEU A 15 -0.99 -12.91 -6.11
N LEU A 16 -1.93 -12.01 -5.79
CA LEU A 16 -2.95 -12.21 -4.76
C LEU A 16 -4.30 -12.71 -5.34
N ALA A 17 -4.58 -12.47 -6.62
CA ALA A 17 -5.85 -12.84 -7.26
C ALA A 17 -5.85 -14.19 -8.01
N GLY A 18 -4.73 -14.92 -8.04
CA GLY A 18 -4.61 -16.20 -8.77
C GLY A 18 -5.52 -17.35 -8.29
N LEU A 19 -6.23 -17.17 -7.17
CA LEU A 19 -7.15 -18.15 -6.58
C LEU A 19 -8.59 -17.65 -6.42
N ALA A 20 -8.99 -16.57 -7.10
CA ALA A 20 -10.40 -16.20 -7.19
C ALA A 20 -11.06 -16.96 -8.37
N ALA A 21 -11.25 -18.27 -8.22
CA ALA A 21 -12.22 -18.98 -9.04
C ALA A 21 -13.58 -18.32 -8.78
N ALA A 22 -14.19 -17.73 -9.80
CA ALA A 22 -15.56 -17.24 -9.75
C ALA A 22 -16.53 -18.44 -9.69
N ALA A 23 -16.51 -19.14 -8.56
CA ALA A 23 -17.60 -20.02 -8.19
C ALA A 23 -18.82 -19.14 -7.93
N VAL A 24 -19.96 -19.54 -8.49
CA VAL A 24 -21.26 -19.02 -8.05
C VAL A 24 -21.42 -19.50 -6.62
N ALA A 25 -20.96 -18.69 -5.65
CA ALA A 25 -21.16 -18.98 -4.25
C ALA A 25 -22.66 -19.14 -3.99
N ASP A 26 -23.06 -20.21 -3.33
CA ASP A 26 -24.45 -20.37 -2.93
C ASP A 26 -24.83 -19.23 -1.98
N THR A 27 -26.10 -18.82 -2.02
CA THR A 27 -26.68 -17.82 -1.12
C THR A 27 -26.38 -18.08 0.35
N GLY A 28 -26.27 -19.36 0.75
CA GLY A 28 -25.86 -19.76 2.10
C GLY A 28 -24.42 -19.40 2.45
N GLU A 29 -23.46 -19.57 1.53
CA GLU A 29 -22.05 -19.21 1.75
C GLU A 29 -21.88 -17.71 1.90
N ILE A 30 -22.59 -16.92 1.08
CA ILE A 30 -22.61 -15.46 1.17
C ILE A 30 -23.18 -15.01 2.51
N ALA A 31 -24.27 -15.65 2.99
CA ALA A 31 -24.86 -15.32 4.29
C ALA A 31 -23.91 -15.65 5.45
N ALA A 32 -23.25 -16.82 5.42
CA ALA A 32 -22.27 -17.22 6.43
C ALA A 32 -21.04 -16.29 6.44
N ALA A 33 -20.54 -15.89 5.27
CA ALA A 33 -19.47 -14.91 5.15
C ALA A 33 -19.87 -13.56 5.77
N ARG A 34 -21.08 -13.07 5.46
CA ARG A 34 -21.60 -11.83 6.05
C ARG A 34 -21.76 -11.91 7.57
N GLU A 35 -22.26 -13.02 8.09
CA GLU A 35 -22.36 -13.26 9.54
C GLU A 35 -20.98 -13.28 10.20
N HIS A 36 -20.01 -13.95 9.56
CA HIS A 36 -18.62 -13.96 10.02
C HIS A 36 -18.01 -12.56 10.07
N GLU A 37 -18.20 -11.76 9.02
CA GLU A 37 -17.75 -10.36 8.96
C GLU A 37 -18.42 -9.50 10.03
N ALA A 38 -19.74 -9.63 10.21
CA ALA A 38 -20.48 -8.91 11.25
C ALA A 38 -19.98 -9.26 12.66
N SER A 39 -19.73 -10.55 12.92
CA SER A 39 -19.17 -11.02 14.18
C SER A 39 -17.77 -10.45 14.44
N LEU A 40 -16.89 -10.47 13.43
CA LEU A 40 -15.56 -9.88 13.52
C LEU A 40 -15.61 -8.37 13.78
N ALA A 41 -16.46 -7.67 13.04
CA ALA A 41 -16.59 -6.23 13.18
C ALA A 41 -17.17 -5.83 14.56
N ALA A 42 -18.05 -6.65 15.15
CA ALA A 42 -18.56 -6.46 16.51
C ALA A 42 -17.47 -6.68 17.57
N GLU A 43 -16.67 -7.74 17.43
CA GLU A 43 -15.53 -8.02 18.32
C GLU A 43 -14.53 -6.87 18.33
N LEU A 44 -14.11 -6.40 17.15
CA LEU A 44 -13.17 -5.29 17.01
C LEU A 44 -13.74 -3.97 17.55
N ARG A 45 -15.04 -3.69 17.37
CA ARG A 45 -15.70 -2.50 17.96
C ARG A 45 -15.73 -2.54 19.49
N ALA A 46 -15.80 -3.72 20.09
CA ALA A 46 -15.83 -3.91 21.53
C ALA A 46 -14.44 -3.89 22.19
N SER A 47 -13.37 -3.92 21.38
CA SER A 47 -11.99 -3.83 21.86
C SER A 47 -11.72 -2.50 22.58
N ALA A 48 -10.71 -2.50 23.47
CA ALA A 48 -10.19 -1.29 24.09
C ALA A 48 -9.13 -0.57 23.21
N GLU A 49 -8.63 -1.24 22.18
CA GLU A 49 -7.51 -0.78 21.37
C GLU A 49 -7.98 0.12 20.20
N PRO A 50 -7.45 1.36 20.04
CA PRO A 50 -7.82 2.23 18.93
C PRO A 50 -7.54 1.65 17.55
N ARG A 51 -6.50 0.82 17.40
CA ARG A 51 -6.19 0.12 16.14
C ARG A 51 -7.30 -0.84 15.72
N ASP A 52 -7.90 -1.57 16.66
CA ASP A 52 -9.01 -2.49 16.39
C ASP A 52 -10.24 -1.72 15.92
N TRP A 53 -10.52 -0.54 16.48
CA TRP A 53 -11.60 0.33 15.98
C TRP A 53 -11.35 0.78 14.54
N ALA A 54 -10.12 1.18 14.20
CA ALA A 54 -9.78 1.55 12.83
C ALA A 54 -9.96 0.38 11.84
N LEU A 55 -9.61 -0.84 12.25
CA LEU A 55 -9.75 -2.06 11.44
C LEU A 55 -11.21 -2.53 11.34
N ALA A 56 -12.01 -2.41 12.40
CA ALA A 56 -13.46 -2.66 12.36
C ALA A 56 -14.19 -1.80 11.32
N ALA A 57 -13.72 -0.57 11.12
CA ALA A 57 -14.24 0.35 10.13
C ALA A 57 -14.01 -0.19 8.70
N ASP A 58 -12.94 -0.97 8.48
CA ASP A 58 -12.64 -1.60 7.19
C ASP A 58 -13.44 -2.90 6.93
N VAL A 59 -13.74 -3.68 7.97
CA VAL A 59 -14.57 -4.91 7.84
C VAL A 59 -15.96 -4.60 7.27
N SER A 60 -16.49 -3.44 7.63
CA SER A 60 -17.86 -3.05 7.34
C SER A 60 -17.97 -2.42 5.94
N GLY A 61 -18.21 -3.21 4.88
CA GLY A 61 -18.56 -2.58 3.59
C GLY A 61 -18.43 -3.37 2.28
N SER A 62 -19.05 -4.55 2.13
CA SER A 62 -19.35 -5.07 0.78
C SER A 62 -20.64 -4.48 0.19
N ASP A 63 -21.55 -3.98 1.03
CA ASP A 63 -22.74 -3.26 0.56
C ASP A 63 -22.35 -1.81 0.23
N ASN A 64 -22.63 -1.37 -1.00
CA ASN A 64 -22.17 -0.09 -1.59
C ASN A 64 -22.53 1.20 -0.81
N ALA A 65 -23.25 1.11 0.31
CA ALA A 65 -23.50 2.22 1.20
C ALA A 65 -22.36 2.31 2.22
N PHE A 66 -21.58 3.40 2.18
CA PHE A 66 -20.69 3.77 3.27
C PHE A 66 -21.55 3.98 4.52
N PRO A 67 -21.52 3.06 5.51
CA PRO A 67 -22.37 3.25 6.66
C PRO A 67 -21.74 4.35 7.53
N ALA A 68 -22.59 5.25 8.06
CA ALA A 68 -22.14 6.43 8.82
C ALA A 68 -21.25 6.06 10.02
N ASP A 69 -21.43 4.85 10.56
CA ASP A 69 -20.63 4.30 11.65
C ASP A 69 -19.14 4.12 11.29
N ARG A 70 -18.78 3.91 10.02
CA ARG A 70 -17.37 3.77 9.57
C ARG A 70 -16.57 5.05 9.83
N ALA A 71 -17.13 6.20 9.46
CA ALA A 71 -16.47 7.49 9.63
C ALA A 71 -16.33 7.86 11.12
N ASP A 72 -17.39 7.60 11.91
CA ASP A 72 -17.39 7.84 13.36
C ASP A 72 -16.35 6.95 14.06
N LEU A 73 -16.23 5.69 13.65
CA LEU A 73 -15.30 4.75 14.26
C LEU A 73 -13.83 5.11 13.97
N LEU A 74 -13.52 5.52 12.73
CA LEU A 74 -12.19 6.03 12.38
C LEU A 74 -11.89 7.36 13.08
N ALA A 75 -12.88 8.24 13.23
CA ALA A 75 -12.72 9.47 13.97
C ALA A 75 -12.45 9.20 15.46
N LYS A 76 -13.18 8.26 16.07
CA LYS A 76 -12.97 7.79 17.44
C LYS A 76 -11.57 7.20 17.61
N ALA A 77 -11.15 6.31 16.72
CA ALA A 77 -9.81 5.71 16.74
C ALA A 77 -8.71 6.76 16.69
N ALA A 78 -8.78 7.67 15.71
CA ALA A 78 -7.79 8.72 15.54
C ALA A 78 -7.76 9.76 16.68
N ALA A 79 -8.89 9.98 17.36
CA ALA A 79 -8.94 10.83 18.55
C ALA A 79 -8.31 10.15 19.77
N ALA A 80 -8.48 8.83 19.91
CA ALA A 80 -7.91 8.05 21.01
C ALA A 80 -6.41 7.76 20.84
N ALA A 81 -5.92 7.73 19.60
CA ALA A 81 -4.51 7.52 19.27
C ALA A 81 -3.97 8.61 18.32
N PRO A 82 -3.84 9.86 18.78
CA PRO A 82 -3.42 10.98 17.94
C PRO A 82 -1.99 10.83 17.38
N ASP A 83 -1.11 10.15 18.12
CA ASP A 83 0.29 9.95 17.76
C ASP A 83 0.55 8.62 17.02
N ASP A 84 -0.47 7.79 16.83
CA ASP A 84 -0.35 6.53 16.09
C ASP A 84 -0.51 6.76 14.59
N ALA A 85 0.60 6.83 13.88
CA ALA A 85 0.66 7.09 12.45
C ALA A 85 -0.19 6.12 11.62
N PHE A 86 -0.23 4.83 12.00
CA PHE A 86 -1.04 3.83 11.29
C PHE A 86 -2.54 4.11 11.46
N VAL A 87 -2.99 4.48 12.65
CA VAL A 87 -4.39 4.87 12.88
C VAL A 87 -4.74 6.14 12.12
N GLN A 88 -3.85 7.15 12.11
CA GLN A 88 -4.07 8.37 11.33
C GLN A 88 -4.12 8.08 9.82
N TRP A 89 -3.29 7.15 9.34
CA TRP A 89 -3.26 6.71 7.95
C TRP A 89 -4.59 6.07 7.54
N LEU A 90 -5.08 5.09 8.32
CA LEU A 90 -6.36 4.43 8.07
C LEU A 90 -7.54 5.42 8.11
N ALA A 91 -7.53 6.36 9.05
CA ALA A 91 -8.56 7.38 9.16
C ALA A 91 -8.63 8.28 7.91
N LEU A 92 -7.49 8.52 7.26
CA LEU A 92 -7.41 9.35 6.06
C LEU A 92 -7.74 8.56 4.77
N SER A 93 -7.19 7.36 4.60
CA SER A 93 -7.35 6.55 3.38
C SER A 93 -8.80 6.13 3.11
N ASN A 94 -9.64 6.18 4.14
CA ASN A 94 -11.04 5.76 4.10
C ASN A 94 -12.05 6.91 3.95
N LEU A 95 -11.60 8.12 3.68
CA LEU A 95 -12.47 9.29 3.57
C LEU A 95 -13.23 9.37 2.22
N LYS A 96 -13.87 8.31 1.75
CA LYS A 96 -14.71 8.39 0.53
C LYS A 96 -16.15 8.88 0.79
N ALA A 97 -16.51 9.17 2.04
CA ALA A 97 -17.85 9.64 2.39
C ALA A 97 -18.14 11.07 1.85
N PRO A 98 -19.29 11.29 1.18
CA PRO A 98 -19.65 12.55 0.54
C PRO A 98 -20.26 13.64 1.46
N ASP A 99 -20.27 13.48 2.79
CA ASP A 99 -21.10 14.33 3.66
C ASP A 99 -20.38 15.46 4.43
N ALA A 100 -21.15 16.52 4.71
CA ALA A 100 -20.73 17.75 5.40
C ALA A 100 -20.23 17.57 6.85
N ALA A 101 -20.43 16.39 7.45
CA ALA A 101 -19.86 16.04 8.75
C ALA A 101 -18.39 15.62 8.69
N ARG A 102 -17.80 15.57 7.49
CA ARG A 102 -16.42 15.12 7.30
C ARG A 102 -15.42 16.10 7.94
N PRO A 103 -14.47 15.61 8.75
CA PRO A 103 -13.36 16.42 9.22
C PRO A 103 -12.62 17.06 8.05
N ASP A 104 -12.16 18.30 8.20
CA ASP A 104 -11.37 19.00 7.19
C ASP A 104 -10.21 18.11 6.70
N PRO A 105 -10.18 17.74 5.39
CA PRO A 105 -9.10 16.94 4.82
C PRO A 105 -7.71 17.53 5.09
N ALA A 106 -7.58 18.86 5.17
CA ALA A 106 -6.32 19.52 5.48
C ALA A 106 -5.89 19.31 6.94
N ASP A 107 -6.81 19.28 7.89
CA ASP A 107 -6.51 18.93 9.29
C ASP A 107 -6.01 17.48 9.40
N ARG A 108 -6.69 16.54 8.72
CA ARG A 108 -6.30 15.12 8.72
C ARG A 108 -4.92 14.89 8.08
N ALA A 109 -4.69 15.50 6.91
CA ALA A 109 -3.40 15.44 6.24
C ALA A 109 -2.27 16.00 7.11
N ARG A 110 -2.54 17.12 7.81
CA ARG A 110 -1.58 17.72 8.76
C ARG A 110 -1.30 16.79 9.94
N ARG A 111 -2.32 16.18 10.55
CA ARG A 111 -2.13 15.26 11.70
C ARG A 111 -1.29 14.05 11.32
N LEU A 112 -1.57 13.43 10.17
CA LEU A 112 -0.77 12.29 9.69
C LEU A 112 0.70 12.69 9.50
N ALA A 113 0.95 13.83 8.85
CA ALA A 113 2.31 14.33 8.66
C ALA A 113 3.01 14.73 9.98
N GLN A 114 2.25 15.07 11.02
CA GLN A 114 2.78 15.35 12.36
C GLN A 114 3.08 14.07 13.15
N SER A 115 2.28 13.01 12.99
CA SER A 115 2.52 11.71 13.63
C SER A 115 3.70 10.96 13.00
N ASP A 116 3.99 11.19 11.71
CA ASP A 116 5.13 10.57 11.02
C ASP A 116 5.91 11.56 10.12
N PRO A 117 6.58 12.56 10.70
CA PRO A 117 7.25 13.60 9.93
C PRO A 117 8.44 13.10 9.12
N GLY A 118 9.03 11.96 9.52
CA GLY A 118 10.18 11.32 8.87
C GLY A 118 9.81 10.44 7.68
N ASN A 119 8.52 10.34 7.34
CA ASN A 119 8.00 9.52 6.25
C ASN A 119 7.41 10.38 5.14
N ALA A 120 7.96 10.30 3.93
CA ALA A 120 7.48 11.04 2.77
C ALA A 120 6.03 10.69 2.40
N ALA A 121 5.60 9.45 2.63
CA ALA A 121 4.24 9.01 2.31
C ALA A 121 3.18 9.77 3.14
N ALA A 122 3.50 10.12 4.39
CA ALA A 122 2.61 10.89 5.28
C ALA A 122 2.25 12.29 4.73
N TRP A 123 3.08 12.83 3.83
CA TRP A 123 2.88 14.13 3.19
C TRP A 123 2.10 14.06 1.86
N MET A 124 1.94 12.87 1.26
CA MET A 124 1.20 12.67 0.01
C MET A 124 -0.20 13.32 -0.01
N PRO A 125 -1.00 13.26 1.06
CA PRO A 125 -2.32 13.89 1.09
C PRO A 125 -2.25 15.41 1.03
N SER A 126 -1.28 16.02 1.75
CA SER A 126 -1.04 17.46 1.70
C SER A 126 -0.63 17.90 0.29
N LEU A 127 0.19 17.08 -0.40
CA LEU A 127 0.55 17.33 -1.78
C LEU A 127 -0.67 17.23 -2.71
N GLY A 128 -1.54 16.23 -2.50
CA GLY A 128 -2.81 16.09 -3.22
C GLY A 128 -3.68 17.34 -3.13
N LEU A 129 -3.88 17.86 -1.92
CA LEU A 129 -4.65 19.08 -1.68
C LEU A 129 -4.00 20.31 -2.34
N ALA A 130 -2.67 20.43 -2.30
CA ALA A 130 -1.96 21.52 -2.95
C ALA A 130 -2.06 21.48 -4.48
N VAL A 131 -1.95 20.29 -5.07
CA VAL A 131 -2.13 20.06 -6.52
C VAL A 131 -3.56 20.37 -6.96
N GLU A 132 -4.56 19.93 -6.20
CA GLU A 132 -5.98 20.21 -6.49
C GLU A 132 -6.26 21.73 -6.44
N ALA A 133 -5.71 22.42 -5.44
CA ALA A 133 -5.83 23.87 -5.29
C ALA A 133 -4.97 24.67 -6.28
N ARG A 134 -4.09 24.01 -7.07
CA ARG A 134 -3.09 24.64 -7.95
C ARG A 134 -2.20 25.65 -7.21
N ASP A 135 -1.86 25.36 -5.96
CA ASP A 135 -1.03 26.22 -5.12
C ASP A 135 0.44 25.83 -5.26
N ALA A 136 1.14 26.45 -6.21
CA ALA A 136 2.54 26.17 -6.52
C ALA A 136 3.47 26.27 -5.30
N ALA A 137 3.27 27.29 -4.47
CA ALA A 137 4.07 27.48 -3.26
C ALA A 137 3.88 26.33 -2.25
N ARG A 138 2.64 25.85 -2.07
CA ARG A 138 2.36 24.68 -1.21
C ARG A 138 2.85 23.38 -1.82
N ILE A 139 2.79 23.22 -3.15
CA ILE A 139 3.37 22.07 -3.85
C ILE A 139 4.87 22.00 -3.54
N ASP A 140 5.60 23.10 -3.76
CA ASP A 140 7.05 23.16 -3.51
C ASP A 140 7.41 22.94 -2.06
N ALA A 141 6.69 23.59 -1.13
CA ALA A 141 6.92 23.40 0.30
C ALA A 141 6.68 21.95 0.74
N THR A 142 5.66 21.27 0.17
CA THR A 142 5.35 19.87 0.50
C THR A 142 6.37 18.92 -0.10
N LEU A 143 6.75 19.12 -1.38
CA LEU A 143 7.82 18.35 -2.02
C LEU A 143 9.15 18.49 -1.28
N GLY A 144 9.48 19.70 -0.81
CA GLY A 144 10.67 19.94 0.01
C GLY A 144 10.67 19.14 1.32
N ARG A 145 9.51 19.02 1.99
CA ARG A 145 9.37 18.17 3.19
C ARG A 145 9.49 16.68 2.87
N MET A 146 8.84 16.23 1.79
CA MET A 146 8.94 14.85 1.32
C MET A 146 10.38 14.48 0.98
N ALA A 147 11.11 15.36 0.28
CA ALA A 147 12.51 15.17 -0.09
C ALA A 147 13.47 15.15 1.10
N ALA A 148 13.09 15.78 2.22
CA ALA A 148 13.83 15.80 3.47
C ALA A 148 13.48 14.63 4.41
N ALA A 149 12.46 13.83 4.08
CA ALA A 149 12.08 12.67 4.87
C ALA A 149 13.16 11.56 4.80
N ALA A 150 13.18 10.69 5.80
CA ALA A 150 14.14 9.60 5.91
C ALA A 150 13.71 8.34 5.14
N ARG A 151 12.40 8.14 4.96
CA ARG A 151 11.83 6.96 4.31
C ARG A 151 10.55 7.27 3.54
N PHE A 152 10.09 6.30 2.77
CA PHE A 152 8.75 6.27 2.17
C PHE A 152 8.09 4.94 2.56
N ASP A 153 7.08 5.00 3.42
CA ASP A 153 6.41 3.83 4.00
C ASP A 153 4.89 4.06 3.98
N GLU A 154 4.16 3.16 3.33
CA GLU A 154 2.72 3.30 3.15
C GLU A 154 1.90 2.58 4.23
N HIS A 155 2.57 2.08 5.26
CA HIS A 155 2.00 1.27 6.34
C HIS A 155 1.27 0.01 5.83
N PHE A 156 1.62 -0.49 4.65
CA PHE A 156 1.01 -1.72 4.12
C PHE A 156 1.39 -2.93 4.97
N ALA A 157 2.67 -3.04 5.37
CA ALA A 157 3.12 -4.11 6.25
C ALA A 157 2.42 -4.06 7.61
N ASP A 158 2.31 -2.88 8.22
CA ASP A 158 1.58 -2.67 9.47
C ASP A 158 0.11 -3.13 9.34
N TYR A 159 -0.52 -2.79 8.21
CA TYR A 159 -1.89 -3.21 7.90
C TYR A 159 -2.04 -4.72 7.79
N LEU A 160 -1.17 -5.37 7.02
CA LEU A 160 -1.16 -6.82 6.86
C LEU A 160 -0.91 -7.53 8.20
N VAL A 161 0.09 -7.08 8.96
CA VAL A 161 0.43 -7.67 10.27
C VAL A 161 -0.72 -7.54 11.26
N ALA A 162 -1.39 -6.39 11.29
CA ALA A 162 -2.57 -6.22 12.14
C ALA A 162 -3.68 -7.22 11.80
N TRP A 163 -3.95 -7.47 10.51
CA TRP A 163 -4.92 -8.49 10.11
C TRP A 163 -4.47 -9.91 10.44
N LEU A 164 -3.18 -10.22 10.24
CA LEU A 164 -2.63 -11.52 10.62
C LEU A 164 -2.81 -11.79 12.11
N ASP A 165 -2.57 -10.80 12.96
CA ASP A 165 -2.72 -10.95 14.40
C ASP A 165 -4.19 -11.08 14.82
N ILE A 166 -5.11 -10.38 14.15
CA ILE A 166 -6.57 -10.53 14.36
C ILE A 166 -7.03 -11.95 14.00
N TYR A 167 -6.67 -12.45 12.82
CA TYR A 167 -7.12 -13.75 12.37
C TYR A 167 -6.39 -14.91 13.05
N ALA A 168 -5.14 -14.73 13.49
CA ALA A 168 -4.43 -15.72 14.31
C ALA A 168 -5.19 -16.02 15.61
N ARG A 169 -5.78 -15.00 16.26
CA ARG A 169 -6.63 -15.20 17.47
C ARG A 169 -7.92 -15.97 17.19
N ARG A 170 -8.32 -16.11 15.92
CA ARG A 170 -9.52 -16.81 15.47
C ARG A 170 -9.22 -18.16 14.82
N ALA A 171 -7.95 -18.54 14.69
CA ALA A 171 -7.52 -19.74 13.97
C ALA A 171 -8.14 -21.04 14.55
N ASP A 172 -8.35 -21.12 15.87
CA ASP A 172 -9.02 -22.27 16.50
C ASP A 172 -10.47 -22.45 16.06
N ARG A 173 -11.14 -21.38 15.60
CA ARG A 173 -12.55 -21.40 15.20
C ARG A 173 -12.74 -21.65 13.70
N ILE A 174 -11.87 -21.08 12.87
CA ILE A 174 -12.02 -21.11 11.39
C ILE A 174 -10.98 -21.97 10.69
N GLY A 175 -9.97 -22.46 11.41
CA GLY A 175 -8.81 -23.12 10.85
C GLY A 175 -7.72 -22.14 10.46
N GLU A 176 -6.46 -22.58 10.58
CA GLU A 176 -5.30 -21.74 10.34
C GLU A 176 -5.17 -21.28 8.88
N SER A 177 -5.42 -22.18 7.92
CA SER A 177 -5.38 -21.83 6.50
C SER A 177 -6.41 -20.75 6.15
N GLU A 178 -7.63 -20.89 6.66
CA GLU A 178 -8.71 -19.91 6.46
C GLU A 178 -8.35 -18.57 7.10
N ALA A 179 -7.82 -18.58 8.33
CA ALA A 179 -7.35 -17.37 9.01
C ALA A 179 -6.29 -16.61 8.19
N LEU A 180 -5.31 -17.33 7.60
CA LEU A 180 -4.30 -16.72 6.74
C LEU A 180 -4.90 -16.17 5.45
N VAL A 181 -5.77 -16.93 4.78
CA VAL A 181 -6.45 -16.49 3.54
C VAL A 181 -7.26 -15.22 3.79
N GLN A 182 -8.03 -15.18 4.88
CA GLN A 182 -8.85 -14.02 5.24
C GLN A 182 -8.00 -12.79 5.57
N ALA A 183 -6.90 -12.95 6.32
CA ALA A 183 -5.98 -11.85 6.60
C ALA A 183 -5.36 -11.28 5.32
N MET A 184 -4.92 -12.16 4.40
CA MET A 184 -4.39 -11.74 3.10
C MET A 184 -5.44 -11.09 2.21
N GLY A 185 -6.68 -11.60 2.22
CA GLY A 185 -7.80 -11.01 1.50
C GLY A 185 -8.09 -9.57 1.97
N ARG A 186 -8.05 -9.33 3.29
CA ARG A 186 -8.15 -7.97 3.85
C ARG A 186 -7.00 -7.08 3.44
N ALA A 187 -5.76 -7.57 3.56
CA ALA A 187 -4.58 -6.82 3.16
C ALA A 187 -4.59 -6.47 1.66
N ALA A 188 -5.06 -7.38 0.79
CA ALA A 188 -5.17 -7.13 -0.65
C ALA A 188 -6.15 -6.00 -1.00
N ALA A 189 -7.14 -5.73 -0.13
CA ALA A 189 -8.07 -4.62 -0.28
C ALA A 189 -7.50 -3.27 0.20
N PHE A 190 -6.25 -3.24 0.69
CA PHE A 190 -5.61 -2.02 1.15
C PHE A 190 -5.59 -0.95 0.06
N SER A 191 -6.07 0.25 0.40
CA SER A 191 -6.08 1.37 -0.52
C SER A 191 -4.70 2.01 -0.56
N LEU A 192 -3.98 1.80 -1.66
CA LEU A 192 -2.74 2.51 -1.93
C LEU A 192 -2.97 4.02 -2.06
N PRO A 193 -1.97 4.85 -1.71
CA PRO A 193 -2.02 6.28 -1.92
C PRO A 193 -2.33 6.69 -3.36
N ALA A 194 -2.93 7.87 -3.50
CA ALA A 194 -3.02 8.51 -4.80
C ALA A 194 -1.63 9.00 -5.23
N TYR A 195 -0.89 8.20 -6.02
CA TYR A 195 0.42 8.62 -6.54
C TYR A 195 0.35 9.73 -7.59
N LYS A 196 -0.80 9.89 -8.25
CA LYS A 196 -0.97 10.82 -9.37
C LYS A 196 -0.57 12.26 -9.03
N PRO A 197 -1.00 12.85 -7.89
CA PRO A 197 -0.50 14.16 -7.46
C PRO A 197 1.02 14.28 -7.45
N ALA A 198 1.77 13.30 -6.90
CA ALA A 198 3.23 13.33 -6.91
C ALA A 198 3.79 13.21 -8.33
N MET A 199 3.28 12.27 -9.13
CA MET A 199 3.73 12.07 -10.52
C MET A 199 3.42 13.27 -11.42
N ASP A 200 2.37 14.03 -11.11
CA ASP A 200 1.98 15.24 -11.82
C ASP A 200 2.78 16.44 -11.34
N ALA A 201 2.98 16.60 -10.03
CA ALA A 201 3.80 17.67 -9.43
C ALA A 201 5.26 17.61 -9.90
N CYS A 202 5.76 16.40 -10.17
CA CYS A 202 7.12 16.17 -10.65
C CYS A 202 7.23 15.96 -12.18
N ASP A 203 6.18 16.29 -12.95
CA ASP A 203 6.22 16.24 -14.40
C ASP A 203 6.66 17.59 -14.98
N PRO A 204 7.90 17.74 -15.49
CA PRO A 204 8.36 19.03 -16.02
C PRO A 204 7.51 19.49 -17.21
N ALA A 205 6.81 18.59 -17.90
CA ALA A 205 5.92 18.94 -19.02
C ALA A 205 4.57 19.52 -18.56
N LYS A 206 4.27 19.55 -17.25
CA LYS A 206 2.99 20.04 -16.71
C LYS A 206 3.10 21.39 -15.99
N HIS A 207 4.32 21.90 -15.82
CA HIS A 207 4.60 23.06 -15.00
C HIS A 207 5.47 24.04 -15.78
N ASP A 208 4.93 25.22 -16.07
CA ASP A 208 5.69 26.30 -16.70
C ASP A 208 6.69 26.94 -15.70
N ASP A 209 6.51 26.69 -14.40
CA ASP A 209 7.32 27.16 -13.27
C ASP A 209 8.29 26.08 -12.75
N ASP A 210 8.73 25.18 -13.62
CA ASP A 210 9.67 24.11 -13.26
C ASP A 210 11.03 24.70 -12.83
N THR A 211 11.30 24.64 -11.52
CA THR A 211 12.54 25.14 -10.92
C THR A 211 13.52 23.99 -10.64
N ASP A 212 14.82 24.30 -10.62
CA ASP A 212 15.84 23.33 -10.21
C ASP A 212 15.58 22.77 -8.80
N ALA A 213 15.08 23.60 -7.88
CA ALA A 213 14.70 23.17 -6.54
C ALA A 213 13.57 22.14 -6.54
N ARG A 214 12.53 22.33 -7.37
CA ARG A 214 11.44 21.36 -7.54
C ARG A 214 11.98 20.06 -8.14
N ARG A 215 12.82 20.14 -9.17
CA ARG A 215 13.46 18.97 -9.79
C ARG A 215 14.29 18.16 -8.79
N ASP A 216 15.13 18.82 -7.98
CA ASP A 216 15.95 18.17 -6.97
C ASP A 216 15.10 17.51 -5.87
N ALA A 217 14.01 18.17 -5.44
CA ALA A 217 13.07 17.58 -4.50
C ALA A 217 12.37 16.34 -5.08
N CYS A 218 11.93 16.41 -6.33
CA CYS A 218 11.32 15.30 -7.05
C CYS A 218 12.29 14.14 -7.31
N GLU A 219 13.56 14.43 -7.59
CA GLU A 219 14.61 13.42 -7.70
C GLU A 219 14.82 12.68 -6.38
N ARG A 220 14.93 13.41 -5.26
CA ARG A 220 15.03 12.81 -3.91
C ARG A 220 13.80 11.98 -3.56
N LEU A 221 12.60 12.49 -3.83
CA LEU A 221 11.36 11.75 -3.65
C LEU A 221 11.34 10.46 -4.49
N GLY A 222 11.77 10.52 -5.76
CA GLY A 222 11.89 9.35 -6.62
C GLY A 222 12.78 8.25 -6.04
N ARG A 223 13.90 8.64 -5.38
CA ARG A 223 14.79 7.69 -4.69
C ARG A 223 14.23 7.15 -3.38
N LEU A 224 13.48 7.97 -2.63
CA LEU A 224 12.77 7.48 -1.44
C LEU A 224 11.69 6.47 -1.83
N MET A 225 10.89 6.77 -2.86
CA MET A 225 9.89 5.87 -3.40
C MET A 225 10.53 4.58 -3.93
N SER A 226 11.65 4.66 -4.68
CA SER A 226 12.34 3.48 -5.19
C SER A 226 12.91 2.56 -4.11
N ALA A 227 13.06 3.07 -2.88
CA ALA A 227 13.44 2.32 -1.69
C ALA A 227 12.28 2.06 -0.72
N GLY A 228 11.02 2.31 -1.14
CA GLY A 228 9.84 2.17 -0.29
C GLY A 228 9.52 0.73 0.11
N ASP A 229 8.52 0.55 0.97
CA ASP A 229 8.10 -0.74 1.53
C ASP A 229 7.31 -1.63 0.55
N VAL A 230 6.62 -1.03 -0.44
CA VAL A 230 5.78 -1.75 -1.41
C VAL A 230 6.39 -1.69 -2.83
N ILE A 231 6.36 -2.81 -3.55
CA ILE A 231 6.93 -2.97 -4.91
C ILE A 231 6.33 -1.96 -5.89
N VAL A 232 5.02 -1.71 -5.81
CA VAL A 232 4.35 -0.75 -6.72
C VAL A 232 4.93 0.66 -6.57
N THR A 233 5.21 1.07 -5.32
CA THR A 233 5.84 2.35 -4.99
C THR A 233 7.27 2.40 -5.49
N GLN A 234 8.02 1.31 -5.31
CA GLN A 234 9.39 1.22 -5.82
C GLN A 234 9.43 1.38 -7.36
N VAL A 235 8.53 0.69 -8.05
CA VAL A 235 8.35 0.79 -9.50
C VAL A 235 8.03 2.23 -9.94
N LEU A 236 7.16 2.92 -9.21
CA LEU A 236 6.79 4.30 -9.52
C LEU A 236 7.94 5.28 -9.25
N GLY A 237 8.72 5.05 -8.19
CA GLY A 237 9.93 5.82 -7.90
C GLY A 237 10.96 5.74 -9.02
N HIS A 238 11.26 4.54 -9.53
CA HIS A 238 12.12 4.37 -10.70
C HIS A 238 11.55 5.02 -11.97
N ALA A 239 10.23 4.91 -12.18
CA ALA A 239 9.57 5.57 -13.31
C ALA A 239 9.66 7.09 -13.23
N LEU A 240 9.56 7.66 -12.03
CA LEU A 240 9.73 9.08 -11.79
C LEU A 240 11.17 9.54 -12.09
N LEU A 241 12.19 8.82 -11.61
CA LEU A 241 13.59 9.14 -11.87
C LEU A 241 13.92 9.16 -13.37
N ARG A 242 13.42 8.17 -14.14
CA ARG A 242 13.59 8.17 -15.59
C ARG A 242 12.90 9.34 -16.27
N LYS A 243 11.69 9.67 -15.82
CA LYS A 243 10.91 10.77 -16.39
C LYS A 243 11.60 12.13 -16.18
N LEU A 244 12.32 12.28 -15.07
CA LEU A 244 13.13 13.45 -14.76
C LEU A 244 14.48 13.49 -15.50
N ASP A 245 14.84 12.40 -16.20
CA ASP A 245 16.19 12.19 -16.75
C ASP A 245 17.29 12.25 -15.66
N ARG A 246 16.99 11.67 -14.49
CA ARG A 246 17.86 11.66 -13.30
C ARG A 246 18.14 10.25 -12.75
N ALA A 247 17.75 9.22 -13.50
CA ALA A 247 18.09 7.84 -13.14
C ALA A 247 19.59 7.59 -13.32
N THR A 248 20.23 7.05 -12.28
CA THR A 248 21.62 6.59 -12.35
C THR A 248 21.70 5.14 -12.82
N ALA A 249 22.90 4.65 -13.17
CA ALA A 249 23.11 3.24 -13.48
C ALA A 249 22.71 2.31 -12.32
N ASP A 250 22.96 2.74 -11.07
CA ASP A 250 22.55 2.00 -9.88
C ASP A 250 21.01 1.98 -9.71
N ASP A 251 20.33 3.06 -10.11
CA ASP A 251 18.86 3.10 -10.10
C ASP A 251 18.27 2.15 -11.16
N GLU A 252 18.88 2.09 -12.34
CA GLU A 252 18.46 1.17 -13.40
C GLU A 252 18.70 -0.31 -13.02
N GLU A 253 19.84 -0.62 -12.41
CA GLU A 253 20.15 -1.97 -11.95
C GLU A 253 19.21 -2.41 -10.82
N ARG A 254 18.91 -1.52 -9.87
CA ARG A 254 17.91 -1.78 -8.82
C ARG A 254 16.53 -2.06 -9.40
N GLU A 255 16.08 -1.28 -10.39
CA GLU A 255 14.81 -1.56 -11.05
C GLU A 255 14.85 -2.91 -11.78
N ARG A 256 15.95 -3.22 -12.48
CA ARG A 256 16.12 -4.51 -13.16
C ARG A 256 15.98 -5.67 -12.16
N LEU A 257 16.68 -5.61 -11.03
CA LEU A 257 16.58 -6.61 -9.97
C LEU A 257 15.16 -6.74 -9.41
N LEU A 258 14.50 -5.62 -9.10
CA LEU A 258 13.12 -5.60 -8.60
C LEU A 258 12.13 -6.26 -9.59
N ARG A 259 12.26 -5.96 -10.88
CA ARG A 259 11.41 -6.51 -11.94
C ARG A 259 11.60 -8.00 -12.10
N TRP A 260 12.85 -8.47 -12.01
CA TRP A 260 13.17 -9.89 -12.06
C TRP A 260 12.58 -10.59 -10.85
N LEU A 261 12.81 -10.05 -9.65
CA LEU A 261 12.30 -10.58 -8.41
C LEU A 261 10.78 -10.76 -8.45
N THR A 262 10.05 -9.73 -8.88
CA THR A 262 8.58 -9.77 -8.99
C THR A 262 8.13 -10.83 -9.99
N LYS A 263 8.82 -10.94 -11.14
CA LYS A 263 8.53 -11.96 -12.16
C LYS A 263 8.76 -13.37 -11.62
N SER A 264 9.91 -13.60 -10.99
CA SER A 264 10.34 -14.91 -10.51
C SER A 264 9.52 -15.40 -9.32
N ALA A 265 9.18 -14.50 -8.40
CA ALA A 265 8.30 -14.82 -7.26
C ALA A 265 6.90 -15.28 -7.70
N GLY A 266 6.41 -14.80 -8.85
CA GLY A 266 5.13 -15.23 -9.41
C GLY A 266 5.15 -16.53 -10.21
N ALA A 267 6.33 -17.03 -10.56
CA ALA A 267 6.47 -18.25 -11.36
C ALA A 267 6.52 -19.54 -10.51
N ILE A 268 6.71 -19.40 -9.19
CA ILE A 268 6.93 -20.54 -8.30
C ILE A 268 5.73 -20.66 -7.35
N VAL A 269 4.91 -21.68 -7.63
CA VAL A 269 3.84 -22.14 -6.75
C VAL A 269 4.04 -23.65 -6.57
N ASP A 270 4.27 -24.05 -5.32
CA ASP A 270 4.33 -25.45 -4.91
C ASP A 270 3.08 -25.73 -4.08
N GLU A 271 2.09 -26.38 -4.70
CA GLU A 271 0.78 -26.64 -4.09
C GLU A 271 0.90 -27.49 -2.82
N GLU A 272 1.87 -28.41 -2.76
CA GLU A 272 2.07 -29.28 -1.59
C GLU A 272 2.63 -28.51 -0.38
N ARG A 273 3.27 -27.36 -0.64
CA ARG A 273 3.96 -26.55 0.38
C ARG A 273 3.33 -25.17 0.60
N VAL A 274 2.20 -24.89 -0.05
CA VAL A 274 1.59 -23.56 -0.06
C VAL A 274 1.36 -23.00 1.35
N LEU A 275 0.88 -23.81 2.29
CA LEU A 275 0.60 -23.35 3.65
C LEU A 275 1.88 -23.06 4.47
N ASP A 276 2.92 -23.88 4.35
CA ASP A 276 4.21 -23.61 5.01
C ASP A 276 4.89 -22.38 4.41
N ASP A 277 4.84 -22.23 3.08
CA ASP A 277 5.36 -21.06 2.38
C ASP A 277 4.61 -19.78 2.79
N MET A 278 3.27 -19.83 2.90
CA MET A 278 2.47 -18.73 3.41
C MET A 278 2.88 -18.36 4.84
N ARG A 279 2.99 -19.32 5.77
CA ARG A 279 3.43 -19.05 7.15
C ARG A 279 4.78 -18.35 7.21
N ARG A 280 5.77 -18.84 6.45
CA ARG A 280 7.11 -18.23 6.39
C ARG A 280 7.08 -16.85 5.77
N THR A 281 6.31 -16.67 4.71
CA THR A 281 6.12 -15.36 4.06
C THR A 281 5.50 -14.36 5.03
N MET A 282 4.54 -14.79 5.87
CA MET A 282 3.95 -13.93 6.90
C MET A 282 4.93 -13.61 8.03
N ALA A 283 5.83 -14.52 8.37
CA ALA A 283 6.91 -14.24 9.31
C ALA A 283 7.90 -13.21 8.72
N ASP A 284 8.24 -13.32 7.43
CA ASP A 284 9.09 -12.33 6.76
C ASP A 284 8.44 -10.94 6.76
N TRP A 285 7.13 -10.84 6.50
CA TRP A 285 6.42 -9.55 6.56
C TRP A 285 6.54 -8.88 7.93
N ARG A 286 6.39 -9.66 9.02
CA ARG A 286 6.56 -9.14 10.38
C ARG A 286 7.99 -8.69 10.67
N GLU A 287 8.97 -9.39 10.11
CA GLU A 287 10.38 -9.09 10.39
C GLU A 287 10.89 -7.90 9.58
N THR A 288 10.50 -7.79 8.31
CA THR A 288 11.15 -6.86 7.37
C THR A 288 10.31 -5.63 7.08
N GLY A 289 8.99 -5.75 7.17
CA GLY A 289 8.06 -4.71 6.75
C GLY A 289 8.22 -4.28 5.29
N ASN A 290 8.89 -5.07 4.43
CA ASN A 290 9.24 -4.67 3.07
C ASN A 290 8.93 -5.79 2.07
N GLU A 291 8.02 -5.52 1.13
CA GLU A 291 7.50 -6.48 0.15
C GLU A 291 8.60 -7.09 -0.72
N ALA A 292 9.53 -6.26 -1.22
CA ALA A 292 10.61 -6.73 -2.05
C ALA A 292 11.54 -7.67 -1.25
N GLU A 293 11.84 -7.36 0.00
CA GLU A 293 12.62 -8.25 0.86
C GLU A 293 11.88 -9.57 1.15
N VAL A 294 10.57 -9.52 1.39
CA VAL A 294 9.75 -10.74 1.54
C VAL A 294 9.84 -11.62 0.30
N PHE A 295 9.72 -11.02 -0.89
CA PHE A 295 9.81 -11.77 -2.15
C PHE A 295 11.22 -12.36 -2.34
N ARG A 296 12.27 -11.63 -1.95
CA ARG A 296 13.66 -12.10 -2.04
C ARG A 296 13.87 -13.32 -1.17
N ARG A 297 13.41 -13.28 0.09
CA ARG A 297 13.51 -14.39 1.04
C ARG A 297 12.71 -15.60 0.58
N ARG A 298 11.49 -15.38 0.08
CA ARG A 298 10.66 -16.43 -0.51
C ARG A 298 11.36 -17.10 -1.68
N LEU A 299 11.91 -16.32 -2.62
CA LEU A 299 12.61 -16.85 -3.80
C LEU A 299 13.85 -17.67 -3.42
N LEU A 300 14.63 -17.22 -2.42
CA LEU A 300 15.77 -17.98 -1.88
C LEU A 300 15.34 -19.33 -1.29
N ARG A 301 14.26 -19.36 -0.49
CA ARG A 301 13.76 -20.61 0.10
C ARG A 301 13.34 -21.63 -0.95
N MET A 302 12.84 -21.17 -2.09
CA MET A 302 12.41 -22.00 -3.20
C MET A 302 13.56 -22.38 -4.16
N GLY A 303 14.81 -21.99 -3.85
CA GLY A 303 15.97 -22.26 -4.70
C GLY A 303 15.99 -21.46 -6.00
N GLY A 304 15.24 -20.36 -6.08
CA GLY A 304 15.21 -19.50 -7.26
C GLY A 304 16.40 -18.54 -7.33
N GLU A 305 16.72 -18.10 -8.55
CA GLU A 305 17.80 -17.15 -8.79
C GLU A 305 17.39 -15.71 -8.45
N LEU A 306 18.18 -15.03 -7.60
CA LEU A 306 17.93 -13.63 -7.26
C LEU A 306 18.38 -12.63 -8.33
N THR A 307 19.31 -13.04 -9.18
CA THR A 307 19.87 -12.18 -10.23
C THR A 307 19.20 -12.49 -11.57
N PRO A 308 18.84 -11.49 -12.37
CA PRO A 308 18.32 -11.73 -13.70
C PRO A 308 19.44 -12.27 -14.61
N PRO A 309 19.13 -13.16 -15.56
CA PRO A 309 20.13 -13.71 -16.45
C PRO A 309 20.79 -12.61 -17.30
N PRO A 310 22.02 -12.81 -17.80
CA PRO A 310 22.69 -11.85 -18.67
C PRO A 310 21.83 -11.47 -19.87
N GLY A 311 21.76 -10.17 -20.18
CA GLY A 311 20.96 -9.66 -21.30
C GLY A 311 19.44 -9.61 -21.05
N TRP A 312 18.97 -9.99 -19.87
CA TRP A 312 17.55 -9.84 -19.53
C TRP A 312 17.18 -8.37 -19.37
N ASP A 313 16.28 -7.89 -20.25
CA ASP A 313 15.67 -6.57 -20.16
C ASP A 313 14.15 -6.69 -20.03
N TRP A 314 13.60 -6.10 -18.97
CA TRP A 314 12.16 -6.06 -18.72
C TRP A 314 11.43 -5.03 -19.59
N ARG A 315 12.17 -4.09 -20.19
CA ARG A 315 11.65 -3.07 -21.12
C ARG A 315 11.35 -3.67 -22.49
N GLU A 316 11.98 -4.78 -22.83
CA GLU A 316 11.69 -5.58 -24.03
C GLU A 316 10.35 -6.31 -23.89
N LYS A 317 9.24 -5.57 -23.91
CA LYS A 317 7.92 -6.17 -24.12
C LYS A 317 7.62 -6.24 -25.60
N LYS A 318 7.52 -7.50 -26.08
CA LYS A 318 6.89 -7.99 -27.32
C LYS A 318 6.38 -6.86 -28.22
N ARG A 319 7.22 -6.46 -29.19
CA ARG A 319 6.74 -5.86 -30.43
C ARG A 319 5.69 -6.78 -31.07
#